data_AF-A0A4Y2LCL2-F1
#
_entry.id   AF-A0A4Y2LCL2-F1
#
_cell.length_a   1.000
_cell.length_b   1.000
_cell.length_c   1.000
_cell.angle_alpha   90.00
_cell.angle_beta   90.00
_cell.angle_gamma   90.00
#
_symmetry.space_group_name_H-M   'P 1'
#
loop_
_entity.id
_entity.type
_entity.pdbx_description
1 polymer ?
#
loop_
_entity_poly.entity_id
_entity_poly.type
_entity_poly.pdbx_seq_one_letter_code
_entity_poly.pdbx_strand_id
1 'polypeptide(L)'
;MESLENKSEVGGTVAESQVLSTISERKPQCALLQTCEVKIRNDTKVTRARLLLDNGSMRSFVDKDIACKLKLPVIRRESLSVFTFGNKSPIKKTFDVVKIELENREKPDFSVKIEALVTEQISGSDLPPSNLKAEIVQKYLEGFQLADSCSKGKVAVLVGADYYHNIVLGGIRRLKGQLVATETIFGWCLIGRDSDVRDVSVSLNIIIEEDLISGLIKKFWELESLGIAENEFSDPSNDSVLQRFESEIEYQNSRYRVRLPWKSDKKYILSDSKKVAERRFERLRRRFVRNPELYKSYQAVLHDYLQQKIIELVPNTCDAERITFYLPHREVVRNDRSSSKFRVVFDASSHDVGEVSLNDCLHIGPNLYPDIFDLLLRFRLHPIAFTADIKQAFLQIEVNEKDRDVSRFLFTNDPTDVSKSPQIYRFTRVLFGVNSSPFMLAATIKHHLRKYQGIYPETSEFLNNSIYVDDIIGGHQNTEDAYHTSTECMHIFREAGMTLHKWQTNSEELRKLWIKEDMVSGDSSQVVEPSGLPFKVLGVSWNKREDSLYFDVQNLVTFLSSRVNSKRCLLQAIGRIFDPVGFLGPFVLRVKLLMQEI
;
A
#
# COMPACT_ATOMS: atom_id res chain seq x y z
N MET A 1 21.33 -28.78 -56.04
CA MET A 1 21.04 -27.67 -56.96
C MET A 1 20.45 -26.56 -56.11
N GLU A 2 21.36 -25.80 -55.49
CA GLU A 2 21.68 -24.42 -55.92
C GLU A 2 20.53 -23.47 -55.52
N SER A 3 20.58 -22.84 -54.35
CA SER A 3 21.36 -21.62 -54.06
C SER A 3 21.24 -20.55 -55.14
N LEU A 4 20.35 -19.58 -54.93
CA LEU A 4 20.50 -18.24 -55.48
C LEU A 4 20.15 -17.24 -54.37
N GLU A 5 21.22 -16.73 -53.78
CA GLU A 5 21.29 -15.45 -53.11
C GLU A 5 20.72 -14.35 -54.02
N ASN A 6 20.06 -13.35 -53.44
CA ASN A 6 20.12 -12.02 -54.03
C ASN A 6 20.35 -10.97 -52.92
N LYS A 7 21.36 -10.16 -53.16
CA LYS A 7 21.96 -9.14 -52.31
C LYS A 7 21.16 -7.81 -52.36
N SER A 8 21.61 -6.91 -51.49
CA SER A 8 21.61 -5.43 -51.53
C SER A 8 20.38 -4.65 -51.06
N GLU A 9 20.46 -4.20 -49.81
CA GLU A 9 20.66 -2.80 -49.37
C GLU A 9 19.85 -1.62 -49.96
N VAL A 10 19.24 -0.91 -48.99
CA VAL A 10 19.05 0.55 -48.84
C VAL A 10 18.04 1.26 -49.73
N GLY A 11 17.02 1.85 -49.09
CA GLY A 11 16.20 2.91 -49.68
C GLY A 11 14.92 3.15 -48.90
N GLY A 12 14.99 3.90 -47.80
CA GLY A 12 13.80 4.35 -47.07
C GLY A 12 12.94 5.27 -47.94
N THR A 13 11.65 4.97 -48.04
CA THR A 13 10.62 5.99 -48.29
C THR A 13 9.30 5.52 -47.70
N VAL A 14 8.91 6.10 -46.57
CA VAL A 14 7.57 5.95 -46.01
C VAL A 14 6.64 6.77 -46.89
N ALA A 15 5.77 6.10 -47.65
CA ALA A 15 4.71 6.73 -48.40
C ALA A 15 3.62 7.19 -47.42
N GLU A 16 3.48 8.52 -47.30
CA GLU A 16 2.42 9.20 -46.58
C GLU A 16 1.05 8.86 -47.20
N SER A 17 0.19 8.26 -46.40
CA SER A 17 -1.25 8.20 -46.67
C SER A 17 -1.88 9.51 -46.20
N GLN A 18 -2.18 10.37 -47.16
CA GLN A 18 -2.91 11.62 -46.97
C GLN A 18 -4.31 11.36 -46.42
N VAL A 19 -4.58 11.89 -45.22
CA VAL A 19 -5.95 12.24 -44.82
C VAL A 19 -6.12 13.74 -45.02
N LEU A 20 -6.79 14.08 -46.11
CA LEU A 20 -7.34 15.40 -46.38
C LEU A 20 -8.17 15.86 -45.18
N SER A 21 -7.62 16.77 -44.37
CA SER A 21 -8.41 17.62 -43.51
C SER A 21 -8.39 19.03 -44.10
N THR A 22 -9.60 19.50 -44.35
CA THR A 22 -9.97 20.80 -44.87
C THR A 22 -9.14 21.90 -44.22
N ILE A 23 -8.36 22.63 -45.03
CA ILE A 23 -7.82 23.94 -44.64
C ILE A 23 -9.03 24.84 -44.38
N SER A 24 -9.45 24.94 -43.12
CA SER A 24 -10.30 26.03 -42.69
C SER A 24 -9.37 27.20 -42.44
N GLU A 25 -9.42 28.20 -43.32
CA GLU A 25 -8.91 29.55 -43.05
C GLU A 25 -9.72 30.18 -41.89
N ARG A 26 -9.55 29.67 -40.67
CA ARG A 26 -10.08 30.30 -39.47
C ARG A 26 -8.95 31.08 -38.81
N LYS A 27 -9.09 32.41 -38.87
CA LYS A 27 -8.21 33.39 -38.23
C LYS A 27 -7.93 32.98 -36.77
N PRO A 28 -6.65 32.84 -36.35
CA PRO A 28 -6.31 32.50 -34.98
C PRO A 28 -6.77 33.62 -34.02
N GLN A 29 -7.45 33.23 -32.94
CA GLN A 29 -8.06 34.13 -31.97
C GLN A 29 -7.10 34.35 -30.79
N CYS A 30 -6.67 35.59 -30.53
CA CYS A 30 -5.75 35.93 -29.44
C CYS A 30 -6.50 36.11 -28.10
N ALA A 31 -5.96 35.54 -27.02
CA ALA A 31 -6.45 35.73 -25.65
C ALA A 31 -5.32 36.27 -24.77
N LEU A 32 -5.60 37.29 -23.95
CA LEU A 32 -4.68 37.76 -22.92
C LEU A 32 -4.67 36.78 -21.76
N LEU A 33 -3.47 36.51 -21.26
CA LEU A 33 -3.22 35.69 -20.08
C LEU A 33 -2.90 36.58 -18.88
N GLN A 34 -3.12 36.07 -17.68
CA GLN A 34 -2.80 36.78 -16.44
C GLN A 34 -1.29 36.82 -16.20
N THR A 35 -0.64 37.78 -16.84
CA THR A 35 0.78 38.04 -16.64
C THR A 35 1.00 39.24 -15.74
N CYS A 36 2.09 39.20 -14.98
CA CYS A 36 2.47 40.25 -14.07
C CYS A 36 4.02 40.31 -14.05
N GLU A 37 4.65 41.48 -14.04
CA GLU A 37 6.12 41.60 -13.96
C GLU A 37 6.49 41.93 -12.51
N VAL A 38 7.46 41.21 -11.98
CA VAL A 38 7.84 41.24 -10.57
C VAL A 38 9.34 41.33 -10.41
N LYS A 39 9.77 41.69 -9.20
CA LYS A 39 11.16 41.53 -8.76
C LYS A 39 11.27 40.20 -8.03
N ILE A 40 12.20 39.36 -8.44
CA ILE A 40 12.55 38.13 -7.74
C ILE A 40 13.79 38.42 -6.91
N ARG A 41 13.69 38.23 -5.60
CA ARG A 41 14.77 38.46 -4.66
C ARG A 41 15.32 37.13 -4.12
N ASN A 42 16.64 37.06 -4.05
CA ASN A 42 17.39 36.18 -3.16
C ASN A 42 18.17 37.08 -2.18
N ASP A 43 18.65 36.55 -1.05
CA ASP A 43 19.27 37.29 0.07
C ASP A 43 20.40 38.26 -0.36
N THR A 44 20.98 38.08 -1.55
CA THR A 44 22.08 38.91 -2.09
C THR A 44 21.80 39.54 -3.46
N LYS A 45 20.71 39.18 -4.17
CA LYS A 45 20.49 39.59 -5.58
C LYS A 45 19.01 39.79 -5.91
N VAL A 46 18.73 40.75 -6.79
CA VAL A 46 17.39 41.03 -7.30
C VAL A 46 17.39 41.02 -8.83
N THR A 47 16.43 40.34 -9.43
CA THR A 47 16.22 40.29 -10.89
C THR A 47 14.77 40.58 -11.22
N ARG A 48 14.50 41.26 -12.34
CA ARG A 48 13.12 41.41 -12.86
C ARG A 48 12.75 40.20 -13.71
N ALA A 49 11.52 39.75 -13.55
CA ALA A 49 10.98 38.60 -14.28
C ALA A 49 9.50 38.80 -14.57
N ARG A 50 9.04 38.23 -15.68
CA ARG A 50 7.61 38.11 -15.97
C ARG A 50 7.08 36.79 -15.43
N LEU A 51 6.00 36.87 -14.67
CA LEU A 51 5.25 35.74 -14.16
C LEU A 51 3.97 35.52 -14.96
N LEU A 52 3.53 34.26 -15.04
CA LEU A 52 2.23 33.84 -15.54
C LEU A 52 1.45 33.19 -14.39
N LEU A 53 0.25 33.67 -14.14
CA LEU A 53 -0.69 33.02 -13.22
C LEU A 53 -1.50 31.98 -14.01
N ASP A 54 -1.35 30.71 -13.65
CA ASP A 54 -2.02 29.59 -14.32
C ASP A 54 -2.68 28.69 -13.27
N ASN A 55 -3.97 28.91 -13.03
CA ASN A 55 -4.76 28.07 -12.12
C ASN A 55 -5.04 26.66 -12.68
N GLY A 56 -4.68 26.38 -13.94
CA GLY A 56 -4.72 25.04 -14.54
C GLY A 56 -3.48 24.20 -14.22
N SER A 57 -2.38 24.82 -13.79
CA SER A 57 -1.20 24.11 -13.29
C SER A 57 -1.35 23.84 -11.80
N MET A 58 -1.12 22.61 -11.34
CA MET A 58 -1.16 22.28 -9.91
C MET A 58 0.07 22.78 -9.15
N ARG A 59 1.20 23.02 -9.85
CA ARG A 59 2.49 23.39 -9.26
C ARG A 59 3.07 24.65 -9.90
N SER A 60 3.91 25.35 -9.12
CA SER A 60 4.66 26.51 -9.57
C SER A 60 6.05 26.16 -10.12
N PHE A 61 6.50 26.87 -11.17
CA PHE A 61 7.76 26.63 -11.89
C PHE A 61 8.58 27.91 -12.06
N VAL A 62 9.90 27.76 -12.10
CA VAL A 62 10.85 28.83 -12.38
C VAL A 62 11.84 28.41 -13.46
N ASP A 63 12.17 29.36 -14.34
CA ASP A 63 13.12 29.13 -15.42
C ASP A 63 14.54 28.96 -14.87
N LYS A 64 15.25 27.94 -15.37
CA LYS A 64 16.60 27.58 -14.94
C LYS A 64 17.59 28.75 -15.04
N ASP A 65 17.44 29.64 -16.02
CA ASP A 65 18.31 30.81 -16.16
C ASP A 65 18.16 31.78 -14.98
N ILE A 66 16.94 31.95 -14.47
CA ILE A 66 16.67 32.78 -13.29
C ILE A 66 17.27 32.13 -12.04
N ALA A 67 17.06 30.82 -11.88
CA ALA A 67 17.60 30.07 -10.75
C ALA A 67 19.14 30.15 -10.69
N CYS A 68 19.80 30.00 -11.84
CA CYS A 68 21.25 30.14 -11.97
C CYS A 68 21.73 31.58 -11.73
N LYS A 69 21.07 32.60 -12.30
CA LYS A 69 21.44 34.02 -12.13
C LYS A 69 21.40 34.47 -10.67
N LEU A 70 20.35 34.04 -9.95
CA LEU A 70 20.16 34.33 -8.54
C LEU A 70 20.93 33.38 -7.60
N LYS A 71 21.58 32.33 -8.12
CA LYS A 71 22.27 31.29 -7.35
C LYS A 71 21.38 30.71 -6.24
N LEU A 72 20.16 30.32 -6.59
CA LEU A 72 19.19 29.79 -5.62
C LEU A 72 19.64 28.41 -5.10
N PRO A 73 19.62 28.16 -3.78
CA PRO A 73 19.93 26.85 -3.23
C PRO A 73 18.78 25.86 -3.52
N VAL A 74 19.15 24.64 -3.91
CA VAL A 74 18.20 23.53 -4.05
C VAL A 74 17.86 23.00 -2.65
N ILE A 75 16.59 23.03 -2.30
CA ILE A 75 16.10 22.59 -0.97
C ILE A 75 15.84 21.09 -0.98
N ARG A 76 15.30 20.57 -2.09
CA ARG A 76 15.03 19.14 -2.31
C ARG A 76 14.85 18.84 -3.79
N ARG A 77 14.76 17.55 -4.13
CA ARG A 77 14.37 17.06 -5.45
C ARG A 77 13.03 16.35 -5.39
N GLU A 78 12.18 16.61 -6.37
CA GLU A 78 10.87 15.98 -6.50
C GLU A 78 10.71 15.35 -7.88
N SER A 79 10.07 14.18 -7.95
CA SER A 79 9.73 13.55 -9.23
C SER A 79 8.25 13.71 -9.50
N LEU A 80 7.90 14.23 -10.67
CA LEU A 80 6.52 14.49 -11.08
C LEU A 80 6.21 13.81 -12.40
N SER A 81 4.98 13.32 -12.51
CA SER A 81 4.39 12.78 -13.73
C SER A 81 3.79 13.93 -14.56
N VAL A 82 4.45 14.29 -15.66
CA VAL A 82 4.03 15.38 -16.55
C VAL A 82 3.15 14.81 -17.67
N PHE A 83 1.90 15.25 -17.75
CA PHE A 83 1.01 14.95 -18.87
C PHE A 83 1.13 16.06 -19.93
N THR A 84 1.27 15.68 -21.19
CA THR A 84 1.25 16.62 -22.32
C THR A 84 -0.09 16.49 -23.04
N PHE A 85 -0.67 17.61 -23.50
CA PHE A 85 -1.94 17.58 -24.22
C PHE A 85 -1.88 16.62 -25.40
N GLY A 86 -2.80 15.65 -25.45
CA GLY A 86 -2.90 14.64 -26.51
C GLY A 86 -2.16 13.33 -26.23
N ASN A 87 -1.34 13.23 -25.18
CA ASN A 87 -0.67 12.00 -24.78
C ASN A 87 -1.38 11.33 -23.60
N LYS A 88 -1.61 10.01 -23.70
CA LYS A 88 -2.20 9.19 -22.63
C LYS A 88 -1.16 8.71 -21.61
N SER A 89 0.13 8.76 -21.95
CA SER A 89 1.22 8.30 -21.09
C SER A 89 1.91 9.47 -20.38
N PRO A 90 2.02 9.45 -19.04
CA PRO A 90 2.77 10.46 -18.30
C PRO A 90 4.28 10.30 -18.54
N ILE A 91 4.98 11.43 -18.62
CA ILE A 91 6.44 11.47 -18.64
C ILE A 91 6.91 11.80 -17.22
N LYS A 92 7.60 10.87 -16.57
CA LYS A 92 8.22 11.14 -15.27
C LYS A 92 9.44 12.02 -15.45
N LYS A 93 9.48 13.16 -14.75
CA LYS A 93 10.63 14.06 -14.70
C LYS A 93 10.95 14.43 -13.26
N THR A 94 12.24 14.48 -12.95
CA THR A 94 12.74 14.96 -11.66
C THR A 94 13.11 16.43 -11.78
N PHE A 95 12.69 17.22 -10.80
CA PHE A 95 12.88 18.65 -10.72
C PHE A 95 13.60 19.03 -9.42
N ASP A 96 14.49 20.01 -9.50
CA ASP A 96 15.04 20.66 -8.32
C ASP A 96 14.03 21.69 -7.79
N VAL A 97 13.82 21.72 -6.46
CA VAL A 97 12.91 22.66 -5.80
C VAL A 97 13.73 23.79 -5.17
N VAL A 98 13.37 25.03 -5.50
CA VAL A 98 14.00 26.24 -4.96
C VAL A 98 12.95 27.15 -4.32
N LYS A 99 13.38 28.00 -3.38
CA LYS A 99 12.53 29.02 -2.77
C LYS A 99 12.83 30.39 -3.35
N ILE A 100 11.78 31.09 -3.75
CA ILE A 100 11.88 32.45 -4.31
C ILE A 100 10.88 33.39 -3.64
N GLU A 101 11.27 34.66 -3.52
CA GLU A 101 10.39 35.74 -3.08
C GLU A 101 10.03 36.63 -4.27
N LEU A 102 8.73 36.73 -4.57
CA LEU A 102 8.16 37.56 -5.63
C LEU A 102 7.67 38.87 -5.02
N GLU A 103 8.24 39.99 -5.45
CA GLU A 103 7.92 41.33 -4.95
C GLU A 103 7.29 42.20 -6.03
N ASN A 104 6.35 43.05 -5.61
CA ASN A 104 5.80 44.10 -6.45
C ASN A 104 6.91 45.08 -6.90
N ARG A 105 6.78 45.59 -8.13
CA ARG A 105 7.81 46.46 -8.73
C ARG A 105 8.01 47.77 -7.98
N GLU A 106 6.93 48.35 -7.48
CA GLU A 106 6.90 49.69 -6.90
C GLU A 106 6.75 49.67 -5.39
N LYS A 107 6.03 48.69 -4.83
CA LYS A 107 5.72 48.60 -3.40
C LYS A 107 6.27 47.31 -2.80
N PRO A 108 7.52 47.29 -2.29
CA PRO A 108 8.17 46.07 -1.80
C PRO A 108 7.40 45.33 -0.70
N ASP A 109 6.56 46.03 0.08
CA ASP A 109 5.72 45.45 1.13
C ASP A 109 4.70 44.42 0.61
N PHE A 110 4.41 44.44 -0.70
CA PHE A 110 3.58 43.44 -1.35
C PHE A 110 4.47 42.35 -1.96
N SER A 111 4.76 41.31 -1.18
CA SER A 111 5.56 40.15 -1.57
C SER A 111 4.91 38.81 -1.23
N VAL A 112 5.32 37.75 -1.94
CA VAL A 112 4.95 36.37 -1.63
C VAL A 112 6.16 35.45 -1.79
N LYS A 113 6.36 34.55 -0.82
CA LYS A 113 7.38 33.50 -0.88
C LYS A 113 6.76 32.22 -1.39
N ILE A 114 7.35 31.64 -2.43
CA ILE A 114 6.87 30.40 -3.05
C ILE A 114 8.00 29.39 -3.20
N GLU A 115 7.63 28.10 -3.23
CA GLU A 115 8.52 27.02 -3.66
C GLU A 115 8.21 26.71 -5.12
N ALA A 116 9.24 26.76 -5.97
CA ALA A 116 9.10 26.58 -7.41
C ALA A 116 10.03 25.48 -7.92
N LEU A 117 9.53 24.71 -8.89
CA LEU A 117 10.27 23.64 -9.57
C LEU A 117 11.10 24.25 -10.70
N VAL A 118 12.39 23.94 -10.76
CA VAL A 118 13.30 24.46 -11.79
C VAL A 118 13.09 23.70 -13.10
N THR A 119 12.74 24.41 -14.18
CA THR A 119 12.55 23.85 -15.52
C THR A 119 13.38 24.60 -16.57
N GLU A 120 13.77 23.92 -17.65
CA GLU A 120 14.55 24.52 -18.75
C GLU A 120 13.71 25.45 -19.62
N GLN A 121 12.40 25.19 -19.69
CA GLN A 121 11.49 25.98 -20.50
C GLN A 121 10.08 25.97 -19.89
N ILE A 122 9.52 27.16 -19.67
CA ILE A 122 8.14 27.34 -19.20
C ILE A 122 7.17 27.52 -20.37
N SER A 123 7.56 28.28 -21.40
CA SER A 123 6.75 28.55 -22.59
C SER A 123 7.52 28.24 -23.88
N GLY A 124 6.83 27.64 -24.85
CA GLY A 124 7.40 27.26 -26.16
C GLY A 124 7.80 28.45 -27.04
N SER A 125 7.25 29.64 -26.77
CA SER A 125 7.52 30.88 -27.48
C SER A 125 7.34 32.09 -26.55
N ASP A 126 7.93 33.24 -26.91
CA ASP A 126 7.70 34.50 -26.19
C ASP A 126 6.21 34.88 -26.25
N LEU A 127 5.68 35.40 -25.14
CA LEU A 127 4.35 35.98 -25.18
C LEU A 127 4.37 37.22 -26.08
N PRO A 128 3.43 37.33 -27.03
CA PRO A 128 3.33 38.50 -27.88
C PRO A 128 3.04 39.74 -27.02
N PRO A 129 3.47 40.94 -27.45
CA PRO A 129 3.05 42.17 -26.78
C PRO A 129 1.53 42.26 -26.83
N SER A 130 0.90 42.71 -25.74
CA SER A 130 -0.53 42.97 -25.79
C SER A 130 -0.73 44.23 -26.65
N ASN A 131 -1.23 44.02 -27.87
CA ASN A 131 -1.62 45.09 -28.78
C ASN A 131 -2.92 45.78 -28.30
N LEU A 132 -2.94 46.20 -27.02
CA LEU A 132 -4.04 46.95 -26.42
C LEU A 132 -4.14 48.30 -27.13
N LYS A 133 -5.26 48.54 -27.81
CA LYS A 133 -5.53 49.83 -28.45
C LYS A 133 -5.47 50.95 -27.41
N ALA A 134 -4.85 52.08 -27.76
CA ALA A 134 -4.74 53.26 -26.89
C ALA A 134 -6.10 53.73 -26.34
N GLU A 135 -7.18 53.53 -27.10
CA GLU A 135 -8.57 53.81 -26.70
C GLU A 135 -9.08 52.96 -25.54
N ILE A 136 -8.67 51.68 -25.43
CA ILE A 136 -9.04 50.81 -24.30
C ILE A 136 -8.30 51.27 -23.04
N VAL A 137 -7.04 51.66 -23.20
CA VAL A 137 -6.19 52.17 -22.12
C VAL A 137 -6.74 53.50 -21.60
N GLN A 138 -7.08 54.45 -22.48
CA GLN A 138 -7.66 55.74 -22.10
C GLN A 138 -9.07 55.65 -21.50
N LYS A 139 -9.92 54.73 -21.96
CA LYS A 139 -11.35 54.71 -21.57
C LYS A 139 -11.69 53.80 -20.40
N TYR A 140 -10.95 52.69 -20.21
CA TYR A 140 -11.31 51.65 -19.24
C TYR A 140 -10.22 51.35 -18.21
N LEU A 141 -8.98 51.80 -18.44
CA LEU A 141 -7.83 51.53 -17.58
C LEU A 141 -7.30 52.80 -16.88
N GLU A 142 -7.98 53.94 -17.05
CA GLU A 142 -7.65 55.18 -16.35
C GLU A 142 -7.83 54.97 -14.82
N GLY A 143 -6.74 55.08 -14.06
CA GLY A 143 -6.71 54.81 -12.62
C GLY A 143 -6.34 53.38 -12.20
N PHE A 144 -6.10 52.45 -13.15
CA PHE A 144 -5.60 51.11 -12.84
C PHE A 144 -4.07 51.05 -12.87
N GLN A 145 -3.46 50.60 -11.77
CA GLN A 145 -2.05 50.21 -11.78
C GLN A 145 -1.92 48.80 -12.37
N LEU A 146 -1.54 48.71 -13.65
CA LEU A 146 -1.36 47.43 -14.33
C LEU A 146 -0.16 46.66 -13.76
N ALA A 147 -0.34 45.35 -13.61
CA ALA A 147 0.70 44.48 -13.08
C ALA A 147 1.74 44.05 -14.11
N ASP A 148 1.44 44.14 -15.41
CA ASP A 148 2.36 43.88 -16.53
C ASP A 148 2.59 45.15 -17.36
N SER A 149 3.82 45.33 -17.85
CA SER A 149 4.18 46.39 -18.81
C SER A 149 3.71 46.06 -20.24
N CYS A 150 3.09 44.89 -20.44
CA CYS A 150 2.44 44.52 -21.71
C CYS A 150 3.41 44.41 -22.92
N SER A 151 4.71 44.43 -22.65
CA SER A 151 5.80 44.32 -23.63
C SER A 151 6.02 42.88 -24.11
N LYS A 152 6.72 42.67 -25.24
CA LYS A 152 7.13 41.32 -25.67
C LYS A 152 8.15 40.75 -24.69
N GLY A 153 7.98 39.49 -24.25
CA GLY A 153 8.98 38.86 -23.39
C GLY A 153 8.62 37.45 -22.91
N LYS A 154 9.67 36.66 -22.64
CA LYS A 154 9.60 35.29 -22.12
C LYS A 154 9.02 35.25 -20.70
N VAL A 155 8.13 34.29 -20.44
CA VAL A 155 7.67 33.97 -19.08
C VAL A 155 8.77 33.22 -18.36
N ALA A 156 9.19 33.74 -17.21
CA ALA A 156 10.28 33.19 -16.43
C ALA A 156 9.83 32.54 -15.12
N VAL A 157 8.57 32.76 -14.71
CA VAL A 157 7.93 32.09 -13.57
C VAL A 157 6.50 31.74 -13.95
N LEU A 158 6.07 30.51 -13.64
CA LEU A 158 4.66 30.11 -13.71
C LEU A 158 4.19 29.85 -12.28
N VAL A 159 3.10 30.48 -11.86
CA VAL A 159 2.49 30.25 -10.56
C VAL A 159 1.24 29.40 -10.75
N GLY A 160 1.27 28.21 -10.17
CA GLY A 160 0.17 27.25 -10.18
C GLY A 160 -0.88 27.53 -9.11
N ALA A 161 -1.89 26.67 -9.04
CA ALA A 161 -2.95 26.69 -8.04
C ALA A 161 -2.43 26.61 -6.59
N ASP A 162 -1.22 26.09 -6.39
CA ASP A 162 -0.53 26.02 -5.10
C ASP A 162 -0.30 27.39 -4.44
N TYR A 163 -0.08 28.44 -5.23
CA TYR A 163 0.13 29.80 -4.73
C TYR A 163 -0.73 30.87 -5.43
N TYR A 164 -1.55 30.50 -6.42
CA TYR A 164 -2.41 31.42 -7.18
C TYR A 164 -3.28 32.30 -6.27
N HIS A 165 -3.93 31.70 -5.27
CA HIS A 165 -4.82 32.41 -4.35
C HIS A 165 -4.10 33.26 -3.29
N ASN A 166 -2.77 33.12 -3.15
CA ASN A 166 -1.96 34.03 -2.33
C ASN A 166 -1.67 35.35 -3.06
N ILE A 167 -1.75 35.35 -4.40
CA ILE A 167 -1.43 36.51 -5.25
C ILE A 167 -2.69 37.29 -5.62
N VAL A 168 -3.81 36.59 -5.87
CA VAL A 168 -5.08 37.20 -6.30
C VAL A 168 -5.89 37.69 -5.09
N LEU A 169 -6.25 38.98 -5.09
CA LEU A 169 -6.94 39.65 -3.96
C LEU A 169 -8.48 39.61 -4.05
N GLY A 170 -9.02 39.12 -5.17
CA GLY A 170 -10.47 38.89 -5.36
C GLY A 170 -11.23 40.00 -6.09
N GLY A 171 -10.61 41.17 -6.33
CA GLY A 171 -11.19 42.21 -7.16
C GLY A 171 -11.31 41.77 -8.63
N ILE A 172 -12.52 41.75 -9.18
CA ILE A 172 -12.77 41.41 -10.59
C ILE A 172 -13.55 42.55 -11.23
N ARG A 173 -13.02 43.11 -12.32
CA ARG A 173 -13.70 44.15 -13.10
C ARG A 173 -13.81 43.72 -14.55
N ARG A 174 -15.04 43.58 -15.04
CA ARG A 174 -15.31 43.30 -16.46
C ARG A 174 -15.17 44.60 -17.24
N LEU A 175 -14.27 44.62 -18.21
CA LEU A 175 -13.99 45.81 -19.02
C LEU A 175 -14.92 45.80 -20.24
N LYS A 176 -14.48 45.21 -21.36
CA LYS A 176 -15.23 45.17 -22.62
C LYS A 176 -15.25 43.76 -23.18
N GLY A 177 -16.44 43.28 -23.55
CA GLY A 177 -16.62 41.95 -24.12
C GLY A 177 -16.18 40.85 -23.14
N GLN A 178 -15.17 40.06 -23.52
CA GLN A 178 -14.60 38.99 -22.70
C GLN A 178 -13.34 39.42 -21.94
N LEU A 179 -12.96 40.70 -22.00
CA LEU A 179 -11.80 41.24 -21.29
C LEU A 179 -12.14 41.58 -19.83
N VAL A 180 -11.37 41.02 -18.92
CA VAL A 180 -11.55 41.15 -17.47
C VAL A 180 -10.22 41.57 -16.83
N ALA A 181 -10.27 42.48 -15.86
CA ALA A 181 -9.16 42.82 -15.00
C ALA A 181 -9.32 42.12 -13.65
N THR A 182 -8.25 41.47 -13.19
CA THR A 182 -8.18 40.78 -11.90
C THR A 182 -7.17 41.48 -11.01
N GLU A 183 -7.58 41.81 -9.79
CA GLU A 183 -6.75 42.45 -8.78
C GLU A 183 -5.79 41.45 -8.15
N THR A 184 -4.51 41.81 -8.10
CA THR A 184 -3.45 41.03 -7.48
C THR A 184 -2.59 41.91 -6.59
N ILE A 185 -1.77 41.30 -5.73
CA ILE A 185 -0.74 42.01 -4.94
C ILE A 185 0.29 42.76 -5.80
N PHE A 186 0.39 42.41 -7.10
CA PHE A 186 1.31 43.04 -8.05
C PHE A 186 0.66 44.14 -8.91
N GLY A 187 -0.63 44.40 -8.72
CA GLY A 187 -1.45 45.29 -9.55
C GLY A 187 -2.57 44.54 -10.26
N TRP A 188 -3.22 45.19 -11.22
CA TRP A 188 -4.30 44.61 -12.00
C TRP A 188 -3.72 43.84 -13.21
N CYS A 189 -3.95 42.51 -13.26
CA CYS A 189 -3.57 41.66 -14.40
C CYS A 189 -4.80 41.49 -15.32
N LEU A 190 -4.61 41.56 -16.65
CA LEU A 190 -5.69 41.47 -17.64
C LEU A 190 -5.84 40.04 -18.16
N ILE A 191 -7.07 39.57 -18.35
CA ILE A 191 -7.38 38.23 -18.86
C ILE A 191 -8.55 38.28 -19.84
N GLY A 192 -8.49 37.44 -20.88
CA GLY A 192 -9.58 37.23 -21.80
C GLY A 192 -9.37 37.89 -23.15
N ARG A 193 -10.43 37.91 -23.97
CA ARG A 193 -10.31 38.26 -25.39
C ARG A 193 -10.61 39.72 -25.64
N ASP A 194 -9.80 40.33 -26.49
CA ASP A 194 -10.18 41.52 -27.23
C ASP A 194 -10.57 41.11 -28.66
N SER A 195 -11.69 41.61 -29.16
CA SER A 195 -12.33 41.15 -30.41
C SER A 195 -11.51 41.44 -31.68
N ASP A 196 -10.41 42.19 -31.58
CA ASP A 196 -9.63 42.68 -32.72
C ASP A 196 -8.15 42.24 -32.74
N VAL A 197 -7.66 41.42 -31.79
CA VAL A 197 -6.23 41.08 -31.69
C VAL A 197 -5.91 39.77 -32.41
N ARG A 198 -4.90 39.82 -33.30
CA ARG A 198 -4.45 38.71 -34.16
C ARG A 198 -3.23 37.99 -33.55
N ASP A 199 -3.24 36.67 -33.76
CA ASP A 199 -2.17 35.67 -33.57
C ASP A 199 -1.80 35.24 -32.14
N VAL A 200 -1.93 33.93 -31.88
CA VAL A 200 -0.99 32.99 -31.21
C VAL A 200 -1.76 31.85 -30.52
N SER A 201 -1.29 30.61 -30.73
CA SER A 201 -1.68 29.40 -29.99
C SER A 201 -0.79 29.23 -28.76
N VAL A 202 -1.37 29.21 -27.56
CA VAL A 202 -0.65 28.83 -26.33
C VAL A 202 -1.06 27.42 -25.92
N SER A 203 -0.11 26.50 -25.90
CA SER A 203 -0.28 25.16 -25.33
C SER A 203 -0.05 25.26 -23.83
N LEU A 204 -1.13 25.15 -23.04
CA LEU A 204 -1.04 24.90 -21.59
C LEU A 204 -0.58 23.45 -21.38
N ASN A 205 0.26 23.16 -20.40
CA ASN A 205 0.57 21.78 -20.00
C ASN A 205 -0.09 21.54 -18.65
N ILE A 206 -1.03 20.61 -18.57
CA ILE A 206 -1.66 20.22 -17.30
C ILE A 206 -0.74 19.21 -16.62
N ILE A 207 -0.22 19.54 -15.45
CA ILE A 207 0.57 18.63 -14.62
C ILE A 207 -0.30 18.16 -13.47
N ILE A 208 -0.56 16.84 -13.43
CA ILE A 208 -1.36 16.18 -12.40
C ILE A 208 -0.44 15.32 -11.54
N GLU A 209 -0.46 15.54 -10.23
CA GLU A 209 0.25 14.70 -9.26
C GLU A 209 -0.56 13.43 -8.97
N GLU A 210 -0.25 12.33 -9.68
CA GLU A 210 -1.05 11.09 -9.66
C GLU A 210 -0.33 9.91 -8.97
N ASP A 211 0.76 10.15 -8.23
CA ASP A 211 1.76 9.11 -7.99
C ASP A 211 1.36 8.01 -6.98
N LEU A 212 0.39 8.22 -6.08
CA LEU A 212 0.02 7.18 -5.09
C LEU A 212 -1.07 6.22 -5.57
N ILE A 213 -2.14 6.74 -6.19
CA ILE A 213 -3.32 5.92 -6.57
C ILE A 213 -3.09 5.23 -7.91
N SER A 214 -2.47 5.92 -8.88
CA SER A 214 -2.19 5.38 -10.22
C SER A 214 -1.20 4.20 -10.13
N GLY A 215 -0.21 4.28 -9.24
CA GLY A 215 0.72 3.17 -8.97
C GLY A 215 0.05 1.94 -8.35
N LEU A 216 -0.89 2.12 -7.42
CA LEU A 216 -1.65 1.02 -6.81
C LEU A 216 -2.63 0.38 -7.80
N ILE A 217 -3.26 1.19 -8.65
CA ILE A 217 -4.14 0.75 -9.72
C ILE A 217 -3.34 0.01 -10.79
N LYS A 218 -2.15 0.49 -11.17
CA LYS A 218 -1.26 -0.22 -12.08
C LYS A 218 -0.86 -1.59 -11.54
N LYS A 219 -0.49 -1.71 -10.27
CA LYS A 219 -0.21 -3.01 -9.62
C LYS A 219 -1.42 -3.95 -9.59
N PHE A 220 -2.64 -3.40 -9.51
CA PHE A 220 -3.88 -4.18 -9.58
C PHE A 220 -4.17 -4.69 -11.02
N TRP A 221 -3.65 -4.00 -12.03
CA TRP A 221 -3.78 -4.36 -13.46
C TRP A 221 -2.63 -5.18 -14.02
N GLU A 222 -1.45 -5.10 -13.40
CA GLU A 222 -0.40 -6.10 -13.60
C GLU A 222 -1.06 -7.46 -13.36
N LEU A 223 -0.92 -8.36 -14.35
CA LEU A 223 -1.49 -9.70 -14.28
C LEU A 223 -1.11 -10.28 -12.92
N GLU A 224 -2.09 -10.81 -12.19
CA GLU A 224 -1.82 -11.66 -11.02
C GLU A 224 -0.97 -12.80 -11.55
N SER A 225 0.34 -12.65 -11.44
CA SER A 225 1.32 -13.57 -11.99
C SER A 225 1.13 -14.86 -11.21
N LEU A 226 0.58 -15.87 -11.88
CA LEU A 226 0.27 -17.21 -11.36
C LEU A 226 1.56 -17.97 -10.99
N GLY A 227 2.41 -17.41 -10.12
CA GLY A 227 3.77 -17.87 -9.88
C GLY A 227 4.74 -17.70 -11.06
N ILE A 228 4.29 -17.10 -12.19
CA ILE A 228 5.06 -17.02 -13.44
C ILE A 228 6.17 -15.94 -13.39
N ALA A 229 6.01 -14.92 -12.53
CA ALA A 229 7.06 -13.95 -12.29
C ALA A 229 7.85 -14.42 -11.07
N GLU A 230 9.10 -14.85 -11.29
CA GLU A 230 10.06 -14.95 -10.21
C GLU A 230 10.16 -13.56 -9.56
N ASN A 231 10.03 -13.48 -8.24
CA ASN A 231 10.47 -12.30 -7.50
C ASN A 231 12.00 -12.28 -7.57
N GLU A 232 12.58 -11.91 -8.72
CA GLU A 232 14.01 -11.94 -9.05
C GLU A 232 14.87 -10.97 -8.21
N PHE A 233 14.31 -10.35 -7.18
CA PHE A 233 15.05 -9.52 -6.25
C PHE A 233 14.95 -10.11 -4.85
N SER A 234 15.65 -11.23 -4.63
CA SER A 234 16.08 -11.59 -3.27
C SER A 234 16.98 -10.47 -2.77
N ASP A 235 16.42 -9.57 -1.96
CA ASP A 235 17.19 -8.54 -1.25
C ASP A 235 18.39 -9.23 -0.56
N PRO A 236 19.65 -8.83 -0.81
CA PRO A 236 20.81 -9.38 -0.12
C PRO A 236 20.70 -9.34 1.41
N SER A 237 19.85 -8.45 1.95
CA SER A 237 19.54 -8.43 3.38
C SER A 237 18.85 -9.72 3.87
N ASN A 238 18.11 -10.43 3.01
CA ASN A 238 17.33 -11.62 3.38
C ASN A 238 18.21 -12.79 3.84
N ASP A 239 19.34 -13.03 3.18
CA ASP A 239 20.27 -14.11 3.56
C ASP A 239 20.90 -13.80 4.92
N SER A 240 21.27 -12.53 5.16
CA SER A 240 21.81 -12.10 6.45
C SER A 240 20.79 -12.24 7.58
N VAL A 241 19.51 -11.97 7.31
CA VAL A 241 18.42 -12.11 8.28
C VAL A 241 18.19 -13.59 8.62
N LEU A 242 18.19 -14.47 7.62
CA LEU A 242 18.03 -15.92 7.83
C LEU A 242 19.22 -16.52 8.60
N GLN A 243 20.46 -16.20 8.22
CA GLN A 243 21.65 -16.65 8.94
C GLN A 243 21.66 -16.21 10.40
N ARG A 244 21.31 -14.94 10.64
CA ARG A 244 21.18 -14.42 12.01
C ARG A 244 20.11 -15.17 12.79
N PHE A 245 18.94 -15.39 12.20
CA PHE A 245 17.86 -16.15 12.83
C PHE A 245 18.33 -17.57 13.21
N GLU A 246 19.01 -18.27 12.30
CA GLU A 246 19.54 -19.62 12.55
C GLU A 246 20.61 -19.66 13.64
N SER A 247 21.37 -18.59 13.82
CA SER A 247 22.37 -18.48 14.90
C SER A 247 21.76 -18.14 16.28
N GLU A 248 20.58 -17.51 16.31
CA GLU A 248 19.94 -16.98 17.51
C GLU A 248 18.76 -17.84 18.01
N ILE A 249 18.31 -18.83 17.22
CA ILE A 249 17.21 -19.73 17.60
C ILE A 249 17.66 -20.73 18.67
N GLU A 250 16.89 -20.81 19.75
CA GLU A 250 17.14 -21.73 20.87
C GLU A 250 15.99 -22.72 20.99
N TYR A 251 16.28 -23.96 21.37
CA TYR A 251 15.26 -24.97 21.69
C TYR A 251 15.30 -25.29 23.18
N GLN A 252 14.22 -24.97 23.90
CA GLN A 252 14.11 -25.18 25.35
C GLN A 252 12.67 -25.59 25.71
N ASN A 253 12.51 -26.56 26.62
CA ASN A 253 11.22 -27.00 27.16
C ASN A 253 10.18 -27.36 26.06
N SER A 254 10.61 -28.14 25.06
CA SER A 254 9.77 -28.54 23.92
C SER A 254 9.23 -27.38 23.09
N ARG A 255 9.91 -26.23 23.08
CA ARG A 255 9.55 -25.05 22.29
C ARG A 255 10.78 -24.36 21.75
N TYR A 256 10.60 -23.69 20.62
CA TYR A 256 11.62 -22.81 20.07
C TYR A 256 11.46 -21.40 20.61
N ARG A 257 12.58 -20.76 20.93
CA ARG A 257 12.69 -19.37 21.32
C ARG A 257 13.47 -18.61 20.26
N VAL A 258 12.90 -17.50 19.81
CA VAL A 258 13.45 -16.68 18.73
C VAL A 258 13.65 -15.23 19.17
N ARG A 259 14.54 -14.54 18.48
CA ARG A 259 14.78 -13.09 18.58
C ARG A 259 14.01 -12.37 17.48
N LEU A 260 13.58 -11.14 17.73
CA LEU A 260 12.94 -10.34 16.68
C LEU A 260 13.99 -9.87 15.65
N PRO A 261 13.69 -9.91 14.34
CA PRO A 261 14.63 -9.55 13.30
C PRO A 261 14.75 -8.02 13.17
N TRP A 262 15.44 -7.39 14.11
CA TRP A 262 15.64 -5.95 14.18
C TRP A 262 16.45 -5.41 13.00
N LYS A 263 15.98 -4.31 12.39
CA LYS A 263 16.79 -3.48 11.49
C LYS A 263 17.79 -2.67 12.33
N SER A 264 19.07 -2.84 12.04
CA SER A 264 20.19 -2.31 12.84
C SER A 264 20.12 -0.78 13.04
N ASP A 265 19.63 -0.07 12.04
CA ASP A 265 19.49 1.38 11.96
C ASP A 265 18.23 1.93 12.67
N LYS A 266 17.17 1.13 12.81
CA LYS A 266 15.85 1.60 13.28
C LYS A 266 15.50 1.20 14.70
N LYS A 267 16.26 0.28 15.29
CA LYS A 267 16.00 -0.25 16.63
C LYS A 267 15.91 0.85 17.70
N TYR A 268 16.73 1.89 17.62
CA TYR A 268 16.78 2.98 18.61
C TYR A 268 15.88 4.18 18.29
N ILE A 269 15.18 4.16 17.15
CA ILE A 269 14.25 5.21 16.72
C ILE A 269 12.82 4.91 17.18
N LEU A 270 12.53 3.66 17.55
CA LEU A 270 11.20 3.23 17.95
C LEU A 270 10.76 3.95 19.23
N SER A 271 9.74 4.81 19.10
CA SER A 271 9.05 5.42 20.23
C SER A 271 8.05 4.45 20.86
N ASP A 272 7.70 4.66 22.13
CA ASP A 272 6.91 3.68 22.89
C ASP A 272 5.44 3.55 22.44
N SER A 273 4.92 4.45 21.60
CA SER A 273 3.51 4.52 21.17
C SER A 273 2.47 4.49 22.30
N LYS A 274 2.88 4.75 23.55
CA LYS A 274 2.03 4.55 24.75
C LYS A 274 0.79 5.42 24.74
N LYS A 275 0.93 6.71 24.40
CA LYS A 275 -0.18 7.67 24.30
C LYS A 275 -1.24 7.24 23.27
N VAL A 276 -0.83 6.60 22.18
CA VAL A 276 -1.76 6.12 21.15
C VAL A 276 -2.52 4.89 21.67
N ALA A 277 -1.81 3.97 22.31
CA ALA A 277 -2.40 2.77 22.91
C ALA A 277 -3.39 3.14 24.04
N GLU A 278 -3.04 4.06 24.93
CA GLU A 278 -3.92 4.55 26.01
C GLU A 278 -5.19 5.20 25.45
N ARG A 279 -5.08 6.09 24.45
CA ARG A 279 -6.24 6.72 23.80
C ARG A 279 -7.18 5.68 23.17
N ARG A 280 -6.63 4.65 22.50
CA ARG A 280 -7.43 3.57 21.89
C ARG A 280 -8.04 2.66 22.96
N PHE A 281 -7.29 2.35 24.01
CA PHE A 281 -7.75 1.55 25.13
C PHE A 281 -8.89 2.22 25.89
N GLU A 282 -8.82 3.53 26.16
CA GLU A 282 -9.89 4.25 26.85
C GLU A 282 -11.22 4.20 26.07
N ARG A 283 -11.16 4.26 24.72
CA ARG A 283 -12.34 4.05 23.87
C ARG A 283 -12.88 2.62 24.00
N LEU A 284 -12.00 1.62 24.05
CA LEU A 284 -12.37 0.22 24.24
C LEU A 284 -12.99 -0.01 25.64
N ARG A 285 -12.42 0.58 26.70
CA ARG A 285 -12.93 0.52 28.07
C ARG A 285 -14.35 1.06 28.18
N ARG A 286 -14.63 2.21 27.57
CA ARG A 286 -16.01 2.75 27.50
C ARG A 286 -16.99 1.80 26.82
N ARG A 287 -16.52 1.02 25.83
CA ARG A 287 -17.33 -0.01 25.18
C ARG A 287 -17.54 -1.23 26.07
N PHE A 288 -16.54 -1.63 26.87
CA PHE A 288 -16.69 -2.68 27.88
C PHE A 288 -17.77 -2.34 28.91
N VAL A 289 -17.83 -1.09 29.37
CA VAL A 289 -18.89 -0.64 30.29
C VAL A 289 -20.27 -0.70 29.63
N ARG A 290 -20.37 -0.32 28.34
CA ARG A 290 -21.64 -0.34 27.60
C ARG A 290 -22.09 -1.75 27.18
N ASN A 291 -21.15 -2.68 27.03
CA ASN A 291 -21.41 -4.04 26.57
C ASN A 291 -20.65 -5.06 27.47
N PRO A 292 -21.27 -5.52 28.56
CA PRO A 292 -20.67 -6.50 29.47
C PRO A 292 -20.31 -7.84 28.82
N GLU A 293 -21.07 -8.29 27.82
CA GLU A 293 -20.80 -9.55 27.09
C GLU A 293 -19.51 -9.47 26.26
N LEU A 294 -19.26 -8.31 25.63
CA LEU A 294 -18.00 -8.02 24.96
C LEU A 294 -16.83 -8.10 25.94
N TYR A 295 -16.99 -7.50 27.13
CA TYR A 295 -15.96 -7.51 28.16
C TYR A 295 -15.66 -8.93 28.66
N LYS A 296 -16.70 -9.71 28.96
CA LYS A 296 -16.58 -11.11 29.40
C LYS A 296 -15.85 -11.97 28.36
N SER A 297 -16.18 -11.80 27.08
CA SER A 297 -15.49 -12.49 25.98
C SER A 297 -14.01 -12.09 25.88
N TYR A 298 -13.71 -10.80 26.05
CA TYR A 298 -12.33 -10.29 26.09
C TYR A 298 -11.53 -10.88 27.25
N GLN A 299 -12.13 -10.86 28.44
CA GLN A 299 -11.51 -11.34 29.66
C GLN A 299 -11.23 -12.84 29.58
N ALA A 300 -12.15 -13.63 29.01
CA ALA A 300 -11.96 -15.05 28.80
C ALA A 300 -10.73 -15.35 27.92
N VAL A 301 -10.56 -14.61 26.81
CA VAL A 301 -9.39 -14.78 25.92
C VAL A 301 -8.08 -14.40 26.62
N LEU A 302 -8.04 -13.26 27.31
CA LEU A 302 -6.81 -12.84 28.00
C LEU A 302 -6.49 -13.72 29.20
N HIS A 303 -7.51 -14.26 29.89
CA HIS A 303 -7.31 -15.22 30.96
C HIS A 303 -6.72 -16.53 30.44
N ASP A 304 -7.23 -17.05 29.32
CA ASP A 304 -6.65 -18.21 28.63
C ASP A 304 -5.18 -17.95 28.23
N TYR A 305 -4.89 -16.77 27.67
CA TYR A 305 -3.51 -16.39 27.34
C TYR A 305 -2.60 -16.33 28.57
N LEU A 306 -3.10 -15.84 29.71
CA LEU A 306 -2.32 -15.78 30.94
C LEU A 306 -2.07 -17.18 31.52
N GLN A 307 -3.10 -18.05 31.52
CA GLN A 307 -2.99 -19.44 31.97
C GLN A 307 -1.97 -20.23 31.13
N GLN A 308 -2.00 -20.05 29.81
CA GLN A 308 -1.06 -20.68 28.89
C GLN A 308 0.33 -20.02 28.87
N LYS A 309 0.55 -19.00 29.71
CA LYS A 309 1.77 -18.18 29.76
C LYS A 309 2.13 -17.53 28.41
N ILE A 310 1.14 -17.29 27.54
CA ILE A 310 1.28 -16.58 26.26
C ILE A 310 1.54 -15.09 26.51
N ILE A 311 0.90 -14.55 27.55
CA ILE A 311 1.12 -13.21 28.06
C ILE A 311 1.57 -13.27 29.52
N GLU A 312 2.28 -12.24 29.96
CA GLU A 312 2.66 -12.05 31.36
C GLU A 312 2.47 -10.58 31.76
N LEU A 313 2.30 -10.33 33.06
CA LEU A 313 2.30 -8.97 33.59
C LEU A 313 3.72 -8.40 33.46
N VAL A 314 3.84 -7.15 33.04
CA VAL A 314 5.15 -6.50 32.97
C VAL A 314 5.72 -6.37 34.40
N PRO A 315 6.95 -6.86 34.67
CA PRO A 315 7.57 -6.74 35.99
C PRO A 315 7.78 -5.27 36.38
N ASN A 316 7.61 -4.95 37.67
CA ASN A 316 7.85 -3.61 38.20
C ASN A 316 9.32 -3.16 38.10
N THR A 317 10.24 -4.08 37.83
CA THR A 317 11.69 -3.88 37.68
C THR A 317 12.10 -3.78 36.21
N CYS A 318 11.44 -2.93 35.43
CA CYS A 318 11.88 -2.73 34.04
C CYS A 318 13.07 -1.78 34.01
N ASP A 319 14.19 -2.26 33.47
CA ASP A 319 15.35 -1.43 33.13
C ASP A 319 14.88 -0.30 32.19
N ALA A 320 15.13 0.95 32.55
CA ALA A 320 14.75 2.11 31.74
C ALA A 320 15.42 2.12 30.35
N GLU A 321 16.39 1.24 30.11
CA GLU A 321 17.16 1.10 28.88
C GLU A 321 16.55 0.14 27.86
N ARG A 322 15.50 -0.63 28.21
CA ARG A 322 14.86 -1.54 27.26
C ARG A 322 13.95 -0.79 26.30
N ILE A 323 13.98 -1.17 25.03
CA ILE A 323 13.08 -0.63 24.01
C ILE A 323 11.68 -1.15 24.32
N THR A 324 10.73 -0.23 24.43
CA THR A 324 9.34 -0.54 24.75
C THR A 324 8.44 -0.10 23.62
N PHE A 325 7.34 -0.81 23.41
CA PHE A 325 6.32 -0.45 22.43
C PHE A 325 4.96 -0.96 22.89
N TYR A 326 3.94 -0.11 22.81
CA TYR A 326 2.60 -0.41 23.28
C TYR A 326 1.65 -0.64 22.09
N LEU A 327 1.24 -1.89 21.92
CA LEU A 327 0.31 -2.36 20.91
C LEU A 327 -1.13 -2.01 21.28
N PRO A 328 -1.83 -1.20 20.47
CA PRO A 328 -3.27 -1.10 20.56
C PRO A 328 -3.91 -2.43 20.15
N HIS A 329 -5.06 -2.74 20.74
CA HIS A 329 -5.78 -3.98 20.45
C HIS A 329 -7.27 -3.73 20.27
N ARG A 330 -7.92 -4.61 19.50
CA ARG A 330 -9.36 -4.58 19.22
C ARG A 330 -9.90 -5.98 19.04
N GLU A 331 -11.20 -6.15 19.27
CA GLU A 331 -11.89 -7.38 18.93
C GLU A 331 -12.14 -7.49 17.43
N VAL A 332 -12.06 -8.72 16.93
CA VAL A 332 -12.57 -9.11 15.62
C VAL A 332 -13.52 -10.27 15.83
N VAL A 333 -14.79 -10.05 15.49
CA VAL A 333 -15.82 -11.10 15.53
C VAL A 333 -16.02 -11.58 14.11
N ARG A 334 -15.66 -12.84 13.86
CA ARG A 334 -15.99 -13.50 12.61
C ARG A 334 -17.31 -14.24 12.78
N ASN A 335 -18.31 -13.86 11.99
CA ASN A 335 -19.64 -14.47 11.97
C ASN A 335 -19.74 -15.64 10.94
N ASP A 336 -18.62 -16.05 10.35
CA ASP A 336 -18.54 -16.92 9.18
C ASP A 336 -18.33 -18.42 9.52
N ARG A 337 -18.36 -18.80 10.81
CA ARG A 337 -18.24 -20.19 11.28
C ARG A 337 -19.27 -20.45 12.38
N SER A 338 -19.68 -21.72 12.58
CA SER A 338 -20.69 -22.16 13.60
C SER A 338 -20.44 -21.67 15.02
N SER A 339 -19.21 -21.31 15.35
CA SER A 339 -18.89 -20.51 16.52
C SER A 339 -18.41 -19.15 16.04
N SER A 340 -19.08 -18.09 16.49
CA SER A 340 -18.55 -16.74 16.42
C SER A 340 -17.20 -16.71 17.14
N LYS A 341 -16.10 -16.92 16.41
CA LYS A 341 -14.77 -16.96 16.99
C LYS A 341 -14.36 -15.53 17.32
N PHE A 342 -14.56 -15.16 18.57
CA PHE A 342 -14.05 -13.93 19.14
C PHE A 342 -12.51 -13.98 19.13
N ARG A 343 -11.86 -12.99 18.53
CA ARG A 343 -10.40 -12.87 18.51
C ARG A 343 -9.99 -11.48 18.96
N VAL A 344 -8.91 -11.41 19.72
CA VAL A 344 -8.23 -10.15 20.04
C VAL A 344 -7.08 -9.97 19.06
N VAL A 345 -7.07 -8.85 18.33
CA VAL A 345 -6.04 -8.52 17.35
C VAL A 345 -5.26 -7.31 17.83
N PHE A 346 -3.94 -7.40 17.71
CA PHE A 346 -2.98 -6.36 18.11
C PHE A 346 -2.42 -5.67 16.86
N ASP A 347 -2.28 -4.34 16.94
CA ASP A 347 -1.90 -3.49 15.81
C ASP A 347 -0.45 -3.03 15.94
N ALA A 348 0.49 -3.81 15.39
CA ALA A 348 1.92 -3.48 15.35
C ALA A 348 2.28 -2.42 14.28
N SER A 349 1.31 -1.97 13.49
CA SER A 349 1.49 -0.94 12.46
C SER A 349 1.12 0.46 12.97
N SER A 350 0.50 0.54 14.16
CA SER A 350 0.07 1.80 14.76
C SER A 350 1.26 2.65 15.20
N HIS A 351 1.28 3.91 14.82
CA HIS A 351 2.27 4.91 15.23
C HIS A 351 1.60 6.28 15.37
N ASP A 352 2.25 7.22 16.06
CA ASP A 352 1.80 8.63 16.10
C ASP A 352 2.29 9.38 14.85
N VAL A 353 1.76 10.58 14.60
CA VAL A 353 2.13 11.35 13.40
C VAL A 353 3.64 11.69 13.43
N GLY A 354 4.37 11.22 12.42
CA GLY A 354 5.83 11.44 12.29
C GLY A 354 6.70 10.39 12.99
N GLU A 355 6.10 9.40 13.67
CA GLU A 355 6.79 8.31 14.36
C GLU A 355 6.83 7.03 13.50
N VAL A 356 7.72 6.10 13.85
CA VAL A 356 7.81 4.78 13.18
C VAL A 356 7.02 3.71 13.93
N SER A 357 6.46 2.74 13.20
CA SER A 357 5.79 1.58 13.81
C SER A 357 6.77 0.44 14.12
N LEU A 358 6.35 -0.51 14.96
CA LEU A 358 7.13 -1.71 15.22
C LEU A 358 7.44 -2.48 13.93
N ASN A 359 6.45 -2.58 13.02
CA ASN A 359 6.62 -3.22 11.72
C ASN A 359 7.68 -2.51 10.85
N ASP A 360 7.86 -1.20 10.98
CA ASP A 360 8.88 -0.46 10.21
C ASP A 360 10.30 -0.76 10.69
N CYS A 361 10.46 -1.07 11.98
CA CYS A 361 11.74 -1.36 12.64
C CYS A 361 12.18 -2.83 12.51
N LEU A 362 11.31 -3.73 12.05
CA LEU A 362 11.60 -5.14 11.84
C LEU A 362 11.80 -5.47 10.36
N HIS A 363 12.72 -6.39 10.07
CA HIS A 363 12.78 -7.02 8.75
C HIS A 363 11.58 -7.96 8.59
N ILE A 364 10.91 -7.88 7.44
CA ILE A 364 9.83 -8.79 7.08
C ILE A 364 10.38 -10.23 6.98
N GLY A 365 11.62 -10.35 6.50
CA GLY A 365 12.30 -11.62 6.23
C GLY A 365 11.92 -12.20 4.86
N PRO A 366 12.70 -13.16 4.35
CA PRO A 366 12.39 -13.83 3.10
C PRO A 366 11.07 -14.60 3.19
N ASN A 367 10.35 -14.68 2.06
CA ASN A 367 9.23 -15.61 1.95
C ASN A 367 9.79 -17.04 1.84
N LEU A 368 9.56 -17.84 2.89
CA LEU A 368 10.01 -19.23 2.96
C LEU A 368 8.88 -20.21 2.62
N TYR A 369 7.66 -19.74 2.41
CA TYR A 369 6.53 -20.59 2.07
C TYR A 369 6.56 -20.94 0.57
N PRO A 370 6.14 -22.16 0.21
CA PRO A 370 5.89 -22.51 -1.18
C PRO A 370 4.79 -21.61 -1.77
N ASP A 371 4.77 -21.49 -3.09
CA ASP A 371 3.70 -20.78 -3.77
C ASP A 371 2.34 -21.47 -3.55
N ILE A 372 1.29 -20.68 -3.31
CA ILE A 372 -0.08 -21.20 -3.08
C ILE A 372 -0.58 -21.97 -4.29
N PHE A 373 -0.22 -21.53 -5.50
CA PHE A 373 -0.53 -22.22 -6.75
C PHE A 373 0.05 -23.62 -6.75
N ASP A 374 1.36 -23.75 -6.48
CA ASP A 374 2.05 -25.03 -6.44
C ASP A 374 1.47 -25.94 -5.36
N LEU A 375 1.17 -25.39 -4.18
CA LEU A 375 0.55 -26.10 -3.08
C LEU A 375 -0.81 -26.69 -3.48
N LEU A 376 -1.67 -25.89 -4.12
CA LEU A 376 -2.97 -26.36 -4.60
C LEU A 376 -2.84 -27.39 -5.72
N LEU A 377 -1.86 -27.25 -6.61
CA LEU A 377 -1.58 -28.27 -7.64
C LEU A 377 -1.12 -29.60 -7.02
N ARG A 378 -0.15 -29.57 -6.10
CA ARG A 378 0.32 -30.77 -5.38
C ARG A 378 -0.79 -31.43 -4.59
N PHE A 379 -1.66 -30.63 -3.96
CA PHE A 379 -2.84 -31.12 -3.26
C PHE A 379 -3.82 -31.88 -4.17
N ARG A 380 -3.84 -31.56 -5.47
CA ARG A 380 -4.66 -32.25 -6.48
C ARG A 380 -3.93 -33.36 -7.24
N LEU A 381 -2.65 -33.60 -6.96
CA LEU A 381 -1.83 -34.56 -7.70
C LEU A 381 -2.23 -36.02 -7.44
N HIS A 382 -2.70 -36.32 -6.23
CA HIS A 382 -2.91 -37.68 -5.75
C HIS A 382 -4.39 -37.97 -5.40
N PRO A 383 -4.83 -39.24 -5.50
CA PRO A 383 -6.21 -39.63 -5.20
C PRO A 383 -6.59 -39.51 -3.72
N ILE A 384 -5.64 -39.65 -2.79
CA ILE A 384 -5.90 -39.50 -1.36
C ILE A 384 -5.39 -38.14 -0.92
N ALA A 385 -6.29 -37.21 -0.66
CA ALA A 385 -5.98 -35.86 -0.23
C ALA A 385 -6.26 -35.69 1.28
N PHE A 386 -5.39 -34.96 1.96
CA PHE A 386 -5.57 -34.62 3.36
C PHE A 386 -5.05 -33.23 3.73
N THR A 387 -5.60 -32.69 4.81
CA THR A 387 -5.19 -31.40 5.38
C THR A 387 -5.14 -31.47 6.90
N ALA A 388 -4.25 -30.69 7.52
CA ALA A 388 -4.19 -30.48 8.96
C ALA A 388 -3.87 -29.00 9.29
N ASP A 389 -4.18 -28.58 10.51
CA ASP A 389 -3.97 -27.22 11.02
C ASP A 389 -3.05 -27.27 12.24
N ILE A 390 -2.05 -26.40 12.30
CA ILE A 390 -1.17 -26.22 13.45
C ILE A 390 -1.86 -25.30 14.46
N LYS A 391 -2.25 -25.86 15.61
CA LYS A 391 -3.03 -25.13 16.62
C LYS A 391 -2.27 -23.90 17.10
N GLN A 392 -2.79 -22.71 16.79
CA GLN A 392 -2.22 -21.43 17.23
C GLN A 392 -0.71 -21.32 16.89
N ALA A 393 -0.32 -21.69 15.66
CA ALA A 393 1.08 -21.86 15.23
C ALA A 393 2.06 -20.79 15.74
N PHE A 394 1.76 -19.49 15.54
CA PHE A 394 2.60 -18.39 16.01
C PHE A 394 2.81 -18.39 17.53
N LEU A 395 1.76 -18.67 18.29
CA LEU A 395 1.80 -18.66 19.76
C LEU A 395 2.57 -19.86 20.33
N GLN A 396 2.95 -20.84 19.51
CA GLN A 396 3.79 -21.95 19.94
C GLN A 396 5.27 -21.56 20.05
N ILE A 397 5.68 -20.45 19.42
CA ILE A 397 7.06 -19.96 19.39
C ILE A 397 7.26 -18.91 20.49
N GLU A 398 8.28 -19.08 21.33
CA GLU A 398 8.63 -18.12 22.37
C GLU A 398 9.41 -16.93 21.81
N VAL A 399 9.15 -15.75 22.33
CA VAL A 399 9.98 -14.56 22.10
C VAL A 399 11.00 -14.45 23.24
N ASN A 400 12.26 -14.25 22.85
CA ASN A 400 13.35 -14.02 23.77
C ASN A 400 13.09 -12.83 24.69
N GLU A 401 13.45 -12.94 25.97
CA GLU A 401 13.08 -11.97 27.00
C GLU A 401 13.47 -10.52 26.66
N LYS A 402 14.63 -10.30 26.03
CA LYS A 402 15.09 -8.93 25.72
C LYS A 402 14.26 -8.23 24.64
N ASP A 403 13.41 -8.97 23.92
CA ASP A 403 12.55 -8.44 22.86
C ASP A 403 11.05 -8.45 23.25
N ARG A 404 10.67 -8.91 24.45
CA ARG A 404 9.25 -8.98 24.85
C ARG A 404 8.62 -7.61 25.08
N ASP A 405 9.41 -6.62 25.47
CA ASP A 405 8.91 -5.31 25.89
C ASP A 405 8.34 -4.45 24.76
N VAL A 406 8.52 -4.87 23.50
CA VAL A 406 7.89 -4.23 22.33
C VAL A 406 6.51 -4.79 21.99
N SER A 407 6.01 -5.71 22.82
CA SER A 407 4.68 -6.29 22.68
C SER A 407 3.74 -5.92 23.83
N ARG A 408 4.00 -4.79 24.50
CA ARG A 408 3.22 -4.36 25.66
C ARG A 408 1.80 -3.96 25.24
N PHE A 409 0.81 -4.15 26.10
CA PHE A 409 -0.55 -3.67 25.89
C PHE A 409 -1.24 -3.42 27.23
N LEU A 410 -2.31 -2.63 27.20
CA LEU A 410 -3.02 -2.18 28.40
C LEU A 410 -4.32 -2.98 28.57
N PHE A 411 -4.61 -3.44 29.78
CA PHE A 411 -5.90 -4.07 30.08
C PHE A 411 -6.32 -3.81 31.53
N THR A 412 -7.62 -3.86 31.83
CA THR A 412 -8.15 -3.69 33.19
C THR A 412 -9.09 -4.83 33.53
N ASN A 413 -8.98 -5.34 34.76
CA ASN A 413 -9.92 -6.33 35.32
C ASN A 413 -11.22 -5.70 35.81
N ASP A 414 -11.28 -4.37 35.90
CA ASP A 414 -12.49 -3.62 36.20
C ASP A 414 -12.61 -2.43 35.22
N PRO A 415 -13.51 -2.48 34.23
CA PRO A 415 -13.69 -1.40 33.29
C PRO A 415 -14.47 -0.22 33.89
N THR A 416 -15.12 -0.38 35.04
CA THR A 416 -15.93 0.67 35.68
C THR A 416 -15.10 1.58 36.58
N ASP A 417 -14.04 1.05 37.18
CA ASP A 417 -13.13 1.80 38.04
C ASP A 417 -12.13 2.63 37.21
N VAL A 418 -12.44 3.91 37.02
CA VAL A 418 -11.58 4.87 36.29
C VAL A 418 -10.40 5.33 37.14
N SER A 419 -10.44 5.13 38.46
CA SER A 419 -9.40 5.59 39.37
C SER A 419 -8.15 4.70 39.33
N LYS A 420 -8.32 3.43 38.97
CA LYS A 420 -7.21 2.48 38.80
C LYS A 420 -6.59 2.61 37.42
N SER A 421 -5.27 2.78 37.38
CA SER A 421 -4.50 2.69 36.14
C SER A 421 -4.62 1.27 35.54
N PRO A 422 -4.74 1.14 34.21
CA PRO A 422 -4.76 -0.16 33.58
C PRO A 422 -3.45 -0.92 33.82
N GLN A 423 -3.56 -2.23 33.96
CA GLN A 423 -2.43 -3.14 34.05
C GLN A 423 -1.74 -3.25 32.68
N ILE A 424 -0.43 -3.44 32.70
CA ILE A 424 0.37 -3.59 31.49
C ILE A 424 0.81 -5.05 31.39
N TYR A 425 0.43 -5.66 30.28
CA TYR A 425 0.82 -7.02 29.91
C TYR A 425 1.79 -6.97 28.74
N ARG A 426 2.57 -8.04 28.53
CA ARG A 426 3.40 -8.24 27.34
C ARG A 426 3.32 -9.68 26.86
N PHE A 427 3.56 -9.92 25.58
CA PHE A 427 3.63 -11.27 25.02
C PHE A 427 4.97 -11.93 25.33
N THR A 428 4.91 -13.23 25.61
CA THR A 428 6.07 -14.12 25.70
C THR A 428 6.22 -14.97 24.43
N ARG A 429 5.29 -14.83 23.48
CA ARG A 429 5.15 -15.62 22.26
C ARG A 429 5.08 -14.73 21.02
N VAL A 430 5.38 -15.29 19.86
CA VAL A 430 5.24 -14.58 18.58
C VAL A 430 3.76 -14.30 18.34
N LEU A 431 3.39 -13.02 18.24
CA LEU A 431 2.00 -12.60 18.07
C LEU A 431 1.62 -12.41 16.59
N PHE A 432 0.34 -12.57 16.30
CA PHE A 432 -0.24 -12.24 14.99
C PHE A 432 -0.38 -10.73 14.84
N GLY A 433 -0.03 -10.19 13.67
CA GLY A 433 -0.11 -8.76 13.35
C GLY A 433 1.24 -8.06 13.22
N VAL A 434 2.33 -8.75 13.58
CA VAL A 434 3.71 -8.33 13.26
C VAL A 434 4.09 -8.88 11.89
N ASN A 435 4.68 -8.06 11.03
CA ASN A 435 5.02 -8.41 9.65
C ASN A 435 6.07 -9.53 9.52
N SER A 436 6.94 -9.69 10.52
CA SER A 436 7.97 -10.72 10.56
C SER A 436 7.49 -12.07 11.12
N SER A 437 6.29 -12.14 11.69
CA SER A 437 5.76 -13.38 12.29
C SER A 437 5.66 -14.56 11.31
N PRO A 438 5.18 -14.38 10.05
CA PRO A 438 5.18 -15.45 9.05
C PRO A 438 6.58 -16.01 8.77
N PHE A 439 7.57 -15.14 8.58
CA PHE A 439 8.96 -15.55 8.39
C PHE A 439 9.48 -16.36 9.59
N MET A 440 9.29 -15.85 10.82
CA MET A 440 9.76 -16.53 12.03
C MET A 440 9.12 -17.93 12.19
N LEU A 441 7.84 -18.08 11.86
CA LEU A 441 7.16 -19.37 11.89
C LEU A 441 7.76 -20.34 10.86
N ALA A 442 7.85 -19.91 9.60
CA ALA A 442 8.40 -20.74 8.53
C ALA A 442 9.85 -21.15 8.81
N ALA A 443 10.69 -20.21 9.25
CA ALA A 443 12.09 -20.47 9.56
C ALA A 443 12.24 -21.43 10.75
N THR A 444 11.41 -21.29 11.78
CA THR A 444 11.38 -22.21 12.93
C THR A 444 11.01 -23.63 12.50
N ILE A 445 9.95 -23.78 11.68
CA ILE A 445 9.52 -25.09 11.19
C ILE A 445 10.61 -25.71 10.32
N LYS A 446 11.17 -24.97 9.35
CA LYS A 446 12.27 -25.48 8.51
C LYS A 446 13.49 -25.88 9.34
N HIS A 447 13.86 -25.09 10.34
CA HIS A 447 14.94 -25.44 11.26
C HIS A 447 14.65 -26.75 12.00
N HIS A 448 13.41 -26.96 12.45
CA HIS A 448 13.01 -28.18 13.11
C HIS A 448 13.04 -29.40 12.19
N LEU A 449 12.55 -29.26 10.95
CA LEU A 449 12.50 -30.33 9.96
C LEU A 449 13.89 -30.87 9.59
N ARG A 450 14.94 -30.04 9.64
CA ARG A 450 16.34 -30.49 9.40
C ARG A 450 16.75 -31.65 10.31
N LYS A 451 16.21 -31.76 11.53
CA LYS A 451 16.50 -32.86 12.46
C LYS A 451 15.97 -34.21 11.98
N TYR A 452 14.91 -34.21 11.19
CA TYR A 452 14.24 -35.43 10.72
C TYR A 452 14.57 -35.80 9.28
N GLN A 453 15.36 -35.01 8.57
CA GLN A 453 15.77 -35.34 7.20
C GLN A 453 16.46 -36.72 7.10
N GLY A 454 17.17 -37.16 8.15
CA GLY A 454 17.77 -38.49 8.21
C GLY A 454 16.89 -39.59 8.82
N ILE A 455 15.76 -39.23 9.45
CA ILE A 455 14.86 -40.17 10.15
C ILE A 455 13.61 -40.46 9.30
N TYR A 456 12.97 -39.40 8.81
CA TYR A 456 11.79 -39.40 7.96
C TYR A 456 12.07 -38.56 6.71
N PRO A 457 12.91 -39.05 5.77
CA PRO A 457 13.32 -38.26 4.60
C PRO A 457 12.11 -37.85 3.74
N GLU A 458 11.21 -38.79 3.45
CA GLU A 458 10.03 -38.57 2.61
C GLU A 458 9.06 -37.57 3.25
N THR A 459 8.70 -37.77 4.52
CA THR A 459 7.82 -36.84 5.26
C THR A 459 8.46 -35.46 5.44
N SER A 460 9.78 -35.38 5.63
CA SER A 460 10.48 -34.09 5.73
C SER A 460 10.46 -33.33 4.41
N GLU A 461 10.65 -34.03 3.28
CA GLU A 461 10.54 -33.43 1.94
C GLU A 461 9.10 -33.00 1.64
N PHE A 462 8.12 -33.84 1.95
CA PHE A 462 6.70 -33.51 1.88
C PHE A 462 6.41 -32.22 2.66
N LEU A 463 6.74 -32.16 3.94
CA LEU A 463 6.46 -31.01 4.81
C LEU A 463 7.14 -29.71 4.32
N ASN A 464 8.34 -29.79 3.74
CA ASN A 464 8.99 -28.61 3.17
C ASN A 464 8.21 -27.99 1.99
N ASN A 465 7.40 -28.79 1.30
CA ASN A 465 6.64 -28.40 0.10
C ASN A 465 5.13 -28.28 0.33
N SER A 466 4.64 -28.65 1.53
CA SER A 466 3.22 -28.82 1.84
C SER A 466 2.70 -27.93 2.97
N ILE A 467 3.56 -27.11 3.58
CA ILE A 467 3.18 -26.20 4.68
C ILE A 467 2.95 -24.78 4.15
N TYR A 468 1.80 -24.21 4.50
CA TYR A 468 1.50 -22.80 4.30
C TYR A 468 0.96 -22.18 5.58
N VAL A 469 1.78 -21.35 6.22
CA VAL A 469 1.49 -20.76 7.54
C VAL A 469 1.14 -21.82 8.58
N ASP A 470 -0.14 -21.96 8.94
CA ASP A 470 -0.68 -22.92 9.89
C ASP A 470 -1.30 -24.15 9.22
N ASP A 471 -1.46 -24.15 7.89
CA ASP A 471 -2.04 -25.27 7.15
C ASP A 471 -0.97 -26.23 6.62
N ILE A 472 -1.20 -27.54 6.79
CA ILE A 472 -0.50 -28.63 6.11
C ILE A 472 -1.46 -29.20 5.09
N ILE A 473 -1.06 -29.25 3.82
CA ILE A 473 -1.90 -29.81 2.76
C ILE A 473 -1.11 -30.75 1.85
N GLY A 474 -1.73 -31.83 1.43
CA GLY A 474 -1.13 -32.71 0.44
C GLY A 474 -1.93 -33.97 0.21
N GLY A 475 -1.26 -34.99 -0.31
CA GLY A 475 -1.89 -36.26 -0.60
C GLY A 475 -0.88 -37.33 -0.98
N HIS A 476 -1.34 -38.58 -1.03
CA HIS A 476 -0.56 -39.74 -1.46
C HIS A 476 -1.37 -40.65 -2.39
N GLN A 477 -0.66 -41.55 -3.07
CA GLN A 477 -1.23 -42.47 -4.04
C GLN A 477 -2.18 -43.50 -3.40
N ASN A 478 -1.98 -43.84 -2.13
CA ASN A 478 -2.77 -44.82 -1.41
C ASN A 478 -2.96 -44.40 0.06
N THR A 479 -3.89 -45.08 0.74
CA THR A 479 -4.27 -44.81 2.13
C THR A 479 -3.14 -45.12 3.12
N GLU A 480 -2.29 -46.11 2.84
CA GLU A 480 -1.21 -46.56 3.72
C GLU A 480 -0.10 -45.50 3.82
N ASP A 481 0.38 -45.00 2.68
CA ASP A 481 1.37 -43.93 2.60
C ASP A 481 0.87 -42.64 3.25
N ALA A 482 -0.42 -42.30 3.03
CA ALA A 482 -1.05 -41.15 3.66
C ALA A 482 -1.12 -41.30 5.19
N TYR A 483 -1.42 -42.51 5.66
CA TYR A 483 -1.44 -42.81 7.09
C TYR A 483 -0.03 -42.71 7.69
N HIS A 484 0.98 -43.34 7.08
CA HIS A 484 2.38 -43.23 7.51
C HIS A 484 2.83 -41.77 7.60
N THR A 485 2.70 -41.00 6.53
CA THR A 485 3.10 -39.59 6.51
C THR A 485 2.36 -38.77 7.57
N SER A 486 1.05 -38.99 7.75
CA SER A 486 0.26 -38.26 8.76
C SER A 486 0.69 -38.57 10.20
N THR A 487 1.07 -39.82 10.50
CA THR A 487 1.57 -40.22 11.83
C THR A 487 2.96 -39.67 12.10
N GLU A 488 3.85 -39.68 11.11
CA GLU A 488 5.17 -39.06 11.19
C GLU A 488 5.07 -37.55 11.37
N CYS A 489 4.16 -36.87 10.66
CA CYS A 489 3.86 -35.45 10.87
C CYS A 489 3.48 -35.17 12.33
N MET A 490 2.58 -35.98 12.91
CA MET A 490 2.19 -35.84 14.31
C MET A 490 3.38 -35.96 15.26
N HIS A 491 4.27 -36.92 15.02
CA HIS A 491 5.47 -37.11 15.83
C HIS A 491 6.40 -35.90 15.75
N ILE A 492 6.74 -35.46 14.53
CA ILE A 492 7.61 -34.30 14.27
C ILE A 492 7.09 -33.07 15.01
N PHE A 493 5.84 -32.67 14.74
CA PHE A 493 5.31 -31.43 15.32
C PHE A 493 5.08 -31.50 16.83
N ARG A 494 4.78 -32.69 17.38
CA ARG A 494 4.65 -32.89 18.83
C ARG A 494 5.96 -32.60 19.57
N GLU A 495 7.11 -32.95 18.98
CA GLU A 495 8.41 -32.63 19.59
C GLU A 495 8.64 -31.11 19.64
N ALA A 496 8.28 -30.37 18.60
CA ALA A 496 8.31 -28.90 18.61
C ALA A 496 7.25 -28.22 19.51
N GLY A 497 6.44 -28.98 20.23
CA GLY A 497 5.34 -28.44 21.04
C GLY A 497 4.21 -27.83 20.19
N MET A 498 4.12 -28.24 18.93
CA MET A 498 3.11 -27.79 17.97
C MET A 498 2.09 -28.90 17.77
N THR A 499 0.86 -28.70 18.25
CA THR A 499 -0.19 -29.71 18.10
C THR A 499 -0.92 -29.56 16.78
N LEU A 500 -0.90 -30.62 15.95
CA LEU A 500 -1.72 -30.69 14.74
C LEU A 500 -3.15 -31.09 15.08
N HIS A 501 -4.12 -30.47 14.41
CA HIS A 501 -5.54 -30.75 14.62
C HIS A 501 -6.39 -30.44 13.39
N LYS A 502 -7.72 -30.64 13.50
CA LYS A 502 -8.69 -30.50 12.39
C LYS A 502 -8.27 -31.29 11.14
N TRP A 503 -7.77 -32.50 11.33
CA TRP A 503 -7.45 -33.39 10.21
C TRP A 503 -8.68 -33.60 9.34
N GLN A 504 -8.52 -33.45 8.03
CA GLN A 504 -9.57 -33.72 7.03
C GLN A 504 -8.98 -34.54 5.89
N THR A 505 -9.83 -35.37 5.27
CA THR A 505 -9.46 -36.18 4.11
C THR A 505 -10.70 -36.52 3.28
N ASN A 506 -10.49 -36.79 1.99
CA ASN A 506 -11.48 -37.39 1.09
C ASN A 506 -11.64 -38.91 1.30
N SER A 507 -10.66 -39.60 1.89
CA SER A 507 -10.68 -41.06 2.09
C SER A 507 -11.36 -41.46 3.41
N GLU A 508 -12.44 -42.24 3.32
CA GLU A 508 -13.09 -42.79 4.52
C GLU A 508 -12.21 -43.83 5.22
N GLU A 509 -11.38 -44.57 4.48
CA GLU A 509 -10.47 -45.56 5.03
C GLU A 509 -9.39 -44.88 5.89
N LEU A 510 -8.76 -43.84 5.36
CA LEU A 510 -7.77 -43.05 6.11
C LEU A 510 -8.38 -42.44 7.37
N ARG A 511 -9.60 -41.92 7.26
CA ARG A 511 -10.34 -41.37 8.40
C ARG A 511 -10.57 -42.43 9.50
N LYS A 512 -10.93 -43.66 9.13
CA LYS A 512 -11.11 -44.76 10.09
C LYS A 512 -9.79 -45.12 10.79
N LEU A 513 -8.67 -45.11 10.06
CA LEU A 513 -7.34 -45.34 10.64
C LEU A 513 -6.97 -44.25 11.66
N TRP A 514 -7.19 -42.98 11.33
CA TRP A 514 -6.94 -41.87 12.26
C TRP A 514 -7.80 -41.93 13.54
N ILE A 515 -9.05 -42.38 13.45
CA ILE A 515 -9.93 -42.55 14.62
C ILE A 515 -9.40 -43.68 15.51
N LYS A 516 -8.95 -44.79 14.92
CA LYS A 516 -8.41 -45.93 15.65
C LYS A 516 -7.17 -45.55 16.47
N GLU A 517 -6.34 -44.66 15.95
CA GLU A 517 -5.11 -44.18 16.59
C GLU A 517 -5.30 -42.92 17.45
N ASP A 518 -6.56 -42.51 17.71
CA ASP A 518 -6.91 -41.31 18.47
C ASP A 518 -6.27 -40.01 17.93
N MET A 519 -5.91 -40.00 16.63
CA MET A 519 -5.44 -38.81 15.93
C MET A 519 -6.58 -37.83 15.64
N VAL A 520 -7.78 -38.40 15.45
CA VAL A 520 -9.04 -37.68 15.34
C VAL A 520 -9.98 -38.27 16.37
N SER A 521 -10.46 -37.43 17.28
CA SER A 521 -11.52 -37.79 18.22
C SER A 521 -12.70 -38.38 17.45
N GLY A 522 -13.10 -39.62 17.75
CA GLY A 522 -14.22 -40.31 17.09
C GLY A 522 -15.60 -39.66 17.29
N ASP A 523 -15.64 -38.56 18.06
CA ASP A 523 -16.80 -37.72 18.22
C ASP A 523 -17.02 -36.85 16.98
N SER A 524 -18.21 -36.96 16.42
CA SER A 524 -18.67 -36.22 15.25
C SER A 524 -18.72 -34.70 15.46
N SER A 525 -18.28 -34.19 16.62
CA SER A 525 -18.08 -32.77 16.96
C SER A 525 -16.87 -32.11 16.27
N GLN A 526 -15.87 -32.87 15.80
CA GLN A 526 -14.91 -32.39 14.78
C GLN A 526 -15.40 -32.57 13.33
N VAL A 527 -16.57 -33.19 13.17
CA VAL A 527 -17.22 -33.58 11.91
C VAL A 527 -18.53 -32.81 11.66
N VAL A 528 -18.95 -31.91 12.56
CA VAL A 528 -20.10 -31.06 12.29
C VAL A 528 -19.67 -30.08 11.20
N GLU A 529 -19.96 -30.41 9.95
CA GLU A 529 -20.26 -29.42 8.93
C GLU A 529 -21.25 -28.47 9.58
N PRO A 530 -20.83 -27.24 9.89
CA PRO A 530 -21.73 -26.31 10.48
C PRO A 530 -22.69 -25.88 9.40
N SER A 531 -23.88 -26.51 9.39
CA SER A 531 -25.07 -26.06 8.68
C SER A 531 -24.75 -25.32 7.37
N GLY A 532 -24.37 -26.04 6.32
CA GLY A 532 -24.29 -25.50 4.96
C GLY A 532 -23.08 -24.62 4.61
N LEU A 533 -22.04 -24.52 5.45
CA LEU A 533 -20.82 -23.76 5.10
C LEU A 533 -19.75 -24.62 4.41
N PRO A 534 -19.18 -24.16 3.28
CA PRO A 534 -18.18 -24.90 2.51
C PRO A 534 -16.86 -25.04 3.28
N PHE A 535 -16.27 -26.24 3.30
CA PHE A 535 -14.91 -26.44 3.80
C PHE A 535 -13.91 -25.77 2.85
N LYS A 536 -12.92 -25.05 3.38
CA LYS A 536 -11.93 -24.33 2.57
C LYS A 536 -10.52 -24.84 2.80
N VAL A 537 -9.76 -25.00 1.72
CA VAL A 537 -8.33 -25.32 1.68
C VAL A 537 -7.60 -24.14 1.06
N LEU A 538 -6.68 -23.52 1.81
CA LEU A 538 -5.95 -22.31 1.41
C LEU A 538 -6.85 -21.18 0.83
N GLY A 539 -8.10 -21.09 1.29
CA GLY A 539 -9.06 -20.07 0.86
C GLY A 539 -10.04 -20.51 -0.25
N VAL A 540 -9.81 -21.64 -0.93
CA VAL A 540 -10.68 -22.21 -1.97
C VAL A 540 -11.61 -23.27 -1.36
N SER A 541 -12.87 -23.37 -1.80
CA SER A 541 -13.79 -24.38 -1.26
C SER A 541 -13.49 -25.78 -1.82
N TRP A 542 -13.56 -26.80 -0.98
CA TRP A 542 -13.28 -28.20 -1.33
C TRP A 542 -14.41 -29.14 -0.87
N ASN A 543 -14.98 -29.86 -1.83
CA ASN A 543 -15.92 -30.94 -1.58
C ASN A 543 -15.15 -32.25 -1.40
N LYS A 544 -15.14 -32.78 -0.18
CA LYS A 544 -14.36 -33.98 0.19
C LYS A 544 -14.91 -35.27 -0.40
N ARG A 545 -16.21 -35.33 -0.72
CA ARG A 545 -16.85 -36.56 -1.23
C ARG A 545 -16.59 -36.75 -2.71
N GLU A 546 -16.78 -35.67 -3.48
CA GLU A 546 -16.51 -35.66 -4.92
C GLU A 546 -15.05 -35.35 -5.24
N ASP A 547 -14.31 -34.93 -4.22
CA ASP A 547 -12.94 -34.47 -4.32
C ASP A 547 -12.77 -33.34 -5.37
N SER A 548 -13.64 -32.34 -5.29
CA SER A 548 -13.71 -31.23 -6.25
C SER A 548 -13.47 -29.88 -5.57
N LEU A 549 -12.64 -29.03 -6.20
CA LEU A 549 -12.50 -27.62 -5.83
C LEU A 549 -13.63 -26.81 -6.48
N TYR A 550 -14.22 -25.88 -5.74
CA TYR A 550 -15.28 -25.03 -6.25
C TYR A 550 -15.21 -23.62 -5.65
N PHE A 551 -15.92 -22.69 -6.27
CA PHE A 551 -15.98 -21.29 -5.84
C PHE A 551 -17.40 -20.95 -5.41
N ASP A 552 -17.56 -20.63 -4.12
CA ASP A 552 -18.83 -20.17 -3.60
C ASP A 552 -19.06 -18.69 -3.95
N VAL A 553 -19.99 -18.46 -4.88
CA VAL A 553 -20.36 -17.12 -5.35
C VAL A 553 -21.51 -16.51 -4.54
N GLN A 554 -22.10 -17.21 -3.57
CA GLN A 554 -23.29 -16.75 -2.86
C GLN A 554 -23.04 -15.43 -2.12
N ASN A 555 -21.85 -15.28 -1.52
CA ASN A 555 -21.43 -14.04 -0.87
C ASN A 555 -21.34 -12.88 -1.88
N LEU A 556 -20.74 -13.15 -3.04
CA LEU A 556 -20.59 -12.16 -4.11
C LEU A 556 -21.96 -11.72 -4.66
N VAL A 557 -22.85 -12.68 -4.94
CA VAL A 557 -24.22 -12.41 -5.41
C VAL A 557 -25.00 -11.58 -4.38
N THR A 558 -24.90 -11.93 -3.10
CA THR A 558 -25.56 -11.19 -2.01
C THR A 558 -25.02 -9.76 -1.91
N PHE A 559 -23.70 -9.59 -2.04
CA PHE A 559 -23.08 -8.26 -2.05
C PHE A 559 -23.56 -7.41 -3.24
N LEU A 560 -23.58 -7.98 -4.44
CA LEU A 560 -24.02 -7.29 -5.66
C LEU A 560 -25.53 -6.94 -5.61
N SER A 561 -26.32 -7.72 -4.88
CA SER A 561 -27.76 -7.46 -4.69
C SER A 561 -28.05 -6.19 -3.88
N SER A 562 -27.06 -5.60 -3.22
CA SER A 562 -27.20 -4.36 -2.42
C SER A 562 -27.40 -3.07 -3.23
N ARG A 563 -27.40 -3.15 -4.58
CA ARG A 563 -27.73 -2.06 -5.54
C ARG A 563 -26.90 -0.78 -5.45
N VAL A 564 -25.65 -0.85 -4.98
CA VAL A 564 -24.75 0.33 -5.01
C VAL A 564 -23.90 0.31 -6.28
N ASN A 565 -24.32 1.06 -7.30
CA ASN A 565 -23.57 1.18 -8.56
C ASN A 565 -22.50 2.28 -8.43
N SER A 566 -21.33 1.91 -7.91
CA SER A 566 -20.16 2.80 -7.85
C SER A 566 -18.89 2.07 -8.23
N LYS A 567 -17.90 2.82 -8.74
CA LYS A 567 -16.54 2.32 -9.00
C LYS A 567 -15.93 1.61 -7.77
N ARG A 568 -16.21 2.13 -6.56
CA ARG A 568 -15.82 1.52 -5.28
C ARG A 568 -16.50 0.17 -5.03
N CYS A 569 -17.78 0.04 -5.36
CA CYS A 569 -18.51 -1.22 -5.23
C CYS A 569 -17.96 -2.29 -6.18
N LEU A 570 -17.64 -1.91 -7.41
CA LEU A 570 -17.03 -2.80 -8.39
C LEU A 570 -15.66 -3.32 -7.92
N LEU A 571 -14.79 -2.43 -7.42
CA LEU A 571 -13.52 -2.81 -6.78
C LEU A 571 -13.72 -3.78 -5.61
N GLN A 572 -14.70 -3.51 -4.76
CA GLN A 572 -15.05 -4.36 -3.63
C GLN A 572 -15.60 -5.73 -4.07
N ALA A 573 -16.27 -5.81 -5.21
CA ALA A 573 -16.73 -7.07 -5.78
C ALA A 573 -15.55 -7.88 -6.34
N ILE A 574 -14.65 -7.25 -7.11
CA ILE A 574 -13.46 -7.92 -7.65
C ILE A 574 -12.58 -8.43 -6.50
N GLY A 575 -12.32 -7.62 -5.49
CA GLY A 575 -11.49 -8.01 -4.34
C GLY A 575 -12.09 -9.09 -3.44
N ARG A 576 -13.35 -9.49 -3.65
CA ARG A 576 -13.96 -10.66 -2.98
C ARG A 576 -13.71 -11.97 -3.71
N ILE A 577 -13.31 -11.90 -4.98
CA ILE A 577 -12.98 -13.08 -5.77
C ILE A 577 -11.55 -13.48 -5.39
N PHE A 578 -11.43 -14.60 -4.67
CA PHE A 578 -10.15 -15.19 -4.33
C PHE A 578 -9.94 -16.41 -5.21
N ASP A 579 -9.06 -16.28 -6.20
CA ASP A 579 -8.78 -17.30 -7.21
C ASP A 579 -7.27 -17.44 -7.45
N PRO A 580 -6.54 -18.06 -6.50
CA PRO A 580 -5.08 -18.18 -6.57
C PRO A 580 -4.60 -19.05 -7.75
N VAL A 581 -5.49 -19.86 -8.35
CA VAL A 581 -5.16 -20.76 -9.47
C VAL A 581 -5.53 -20.15 -10.83
N GLY A 582 -6.35 -19.10 -10.86
CA GLY A 582 -6.81 -18.46 -12.08
C GLY A 582 -7.95 -19.19 -12.80
N PHE A 583 -8.66 -20.12 -12.15
CA PHE A 583 -9.78 -20.85 -12.74
C PHE A 583 -10.95 -19.95 -13.16
N LEU A 584 -11.15 -18.85 -12.44
CA LEU A 584 -12.14 -17.81 -12.71
C LEU A 584 -11.60 -16.67 -13.58
N GLY A 585 -10.35 -16.76 -14.04
CA GLY A 585 -9.68 -15.74 -14.86
C GLY A 585 -10.54 -15.15 -15.99
N PRO A 586 -11.21 -15.98 -16.83
CA PRO A 586 -12.09 -15.48 -17.90
C PRO A 586 -13.26 -14.62 -17.41
N PHE A 587 -13.75 -14.85 -16.19
CA PHE A 587 -14.82 -14.05 -15.57
C PHE A 587 -14.27 -12.79 -14.92
N VAL A 588 -13.17 -12.91 -14.17
CA VAL A 588 -12.51 -11.78 -13.49
C VAL A 588 -12.05 -10.75 -14.51
N LEU A 589 -11.53 -11.18 -15.66
CA LEU A 589 -11.11 -10.29 -16.75
C LEU A 589 -12.23 -9.37 -17.22
N ARG A 590 -13.45 -9.90 -17.41
CA ARG A 590 -14.61 -9.09 -17.84
C ARG A 590 -14.93 -7.98 -16.84
N VAL A 591 -14.84 -8.28 -15.55
CA VAL A 591 -15.10 -7.31 -14.48
C VAL A 591 -13.96 -6.29 -14.37
N LYS A 592 -12.70 -6.71 -14.55
CA LYS A 592 -11.54 -5.82 -14.62
C LYS A 592 -11.63 -4.86 -15.82
N LEU A 593 -12.05 -5.33 -17.00
CA LEU A 593 -12.29 -4.49 -18.19
C LEU A 593 -13.40 -3.46 -17.94
N LEU A 594 -14.53 -3.88 -17.36
CA LEU A 594 -15.61 -2.96 -16.98
C LEU A 594 -15.11 -1.86 -16.02
N MET A 595 -14.26 -2.23 -15.06
CA MET A 595 -13.67 -1.30 -14.11
C MET A 595 -12.65 -0.34 -14.74
N GLN A 596 -12.06 -0.71 -15.88
CA GLN A 596 -11.19 0.16 -16.67
C GLN A 596 -11.99 1.17 -17.50
N GLU A 597 -13.19 0.80 -17.97
CA GLU A 597 -14.07 1.67 -18.75
C GLU A 597 -14.75 2.75 -17.88
N ILE A 598 -15.07 2.44 -16.62
CA ILE A 598 -15.69 3.36 -15.63
C ILE A 598 -14.61 4.21 -14.94
#